data_AF-A0A8C4NB97-F1
#
_entry.id   AF-A0A8C4NB97-F1
#
_cell.length_a   1.000
_cell.length_b   1.000
_cell.length_c   1.000
_cell.angle_alpha   90.00
_cell.angle_beta   90.00
_cell.angle_gamma   90.00
#
_symmetry.space_group_name_H-M   'P 1'
#
loop_
_entity.id
_entity.type
_entity.pdbx_description
1 polymer ?
#
loop_
_entity_poly.entity_id
_entity_poly.type
_entity_poly.pdbx_seq_one_letter_code
_entity_poly.pdbx_strand_id
1 'polypeptide(L)'
;MQYLLCNYNHHFTCTSLIVHGKCMLSHNILIIIIIIHQSCHHTTICCFSAADVVYMRGDEEKKEYVLNDGGCIFYGSQNQIFSRPWNYGQFEKPILDATLLLLQSTENRGDAINVVRTISALVNATDEGGVLIGNWGSTFSDGISPMAWNGSVEILRKFYKTRNSVKYGQCWVFAGVVTTVLRSLGIPCRTISNFSSAHDTDKNVTIDTFVDESFNVLNSLSSDSIW
;
A
#
# COMPACT_ATOMS: atom_id res chain seq x y z
N MET A 1 1.19 -27.51 -11.06
CA MET A 1 2.01 -26.28 -10.89
C MET A 1 2.77 -26.47 -9.60
N GLN A 2 4.09 -26.68 -9.70
CA GLN A 2 4.92 -27.30 -8.66
C GLN A 2 5.45 -26.21 -7.72
N TYR A 3 4.99 -26.23 -6.46
CA TYR A 3 5.45 -25.33 -5.40
C TYR A 3 6.91 -25.65 -5.06
N LEU A 4 7.82 -24.70 -5.24
CA LEU A 4 9.18 -24.76 -4.67
C LEU A 4 9.08 -24.54 -3.15
N LEU A 5 8.90 -25.63 -2.40
CA LEU A 5 9.04 -25.65 -0.95
C LEU A 5 10.50 -25.93 -0.62
N CYS A 6 11.23 -24.92 -0.12
CA CYS A 6 12.58 -25.09 0.40
C CYS A 6 12.49 -25.48 1.88
N ASN A 7 12.71 -26.77 2.18
CA ASN A 7 12.95 -27.29 3.52
C ASN A 7 14.33 -26.85 4.00
N TYR A 8 14.49 -26.20 5.17
CA TYR A 8 15.68 -26.39 6.00
C TYR A 8 15.47 -25.94 7.46
N ASN A 9 15.74 -26.88 8.37
CA ASN A 9 15.85 -26.69 9.82
C ASN A 9 17.21 -26.06 10.15
N HIS A 10 17.26 -25.04 11.00
CA HIS A 10 18.20 -24.96 12.16
C HIS A 10 17.88 -23.73 13.03
N HIS A 11 17.88 -23.96 14.34
CA HIS A 11 17.60 -23.00 15.41
C HIS A 11 18.63 -21.86 15.49
N PHE A 12 18.18 -20.59 15.54
CA PHE A 12 18.86 -19.51 16.27
C PHE A 12 17.84 -18.48 16.81
N THR A 13 18.05 -18.07 18.06
CA THR A 13 17.29 -17.05 18.80
C THR A 13 17.81 -15.66 18.46
N CYS A 14 16.92 -14.70 18.15
CA CYS A 14 17.30 -13.28 18.10
C CYS A 14 16.26 -12.39 18.79
N THR A 15 16.76 -11.57 19.70
CA THR A 15 16.10 -10.60 20.56
C THR A 15 15.86 -9.26 19.85
N SER A 16 14.83 -8.55 20.31
CA SER A 16 14.42 -7.15 20.00
C SER A 16 13.77 -6.87 18.63
N LEU A 17 12.44 -6.73 18.69
CA LEU A 17 11.55 -6.16 17.68
C LEU A 17 11.60 -4.63 17.79
N ILE A 18 12.13 -3.93 16.78
CA ILE A 18 12.05 -2.46 16.71
C ILE A 18 11.11 -2.10 15.55
N VAL A 19 9.89 -1.70 15.89
CA VAL A 19 8.89 -1.18 14.95
C VAL A 19 9.18 0.31 14.74
N HIS A 20 9.69 0.69 13.56
CA HIS A 20 9.70 2.09 13.13
C HIS A 20 8.68 2.25 12.00
N GLY A 21 7.46 2.66 12.35
CA GLY A 21 6.50 3.14 11.36
C GLY A 21 6.98 4.48 10.82
N LYS A 22 7.45 4.52 9.57
CA LYS A 22 7.63 5.79 8.85
C LYS A 22 6.40 6.02 7.98
N CYS A 23 5.63 7.04 8.35
CA CYS A 23 4.58 7.58 7.50
C CYS A 23 5.24 8.21 6.26
N MET A 24 5.01 7.66 5.08
CA MET A 24 5.53 8.24 3.84
C MET A 24 4.44 9.14 3.26
N LEU A 25 4.46 10.40 3.67
CA LEU A 25 3.62 11.47 3.12
C LEU A 25 4.20 11.85 1.73
N SER A 26 3.79 11.16 0.67
CA SER A 26 3.79 11.76 -0.67
C SER A 26 2.45 12.48 -0.79
N HIS A 27 2.51 13.80 -0.91
CA HIS A 27 1.40 14.77 -0.92
C HIS A 27 0.09 14.18 -1.46
N ASN A 28 -0.84 13.82 -0.56
CA ASN A 28 -2.21 13.30 -0.79
C ASN A 28 -2.48 11.81 -0.51
N ILE A 29 -1.53 10.97 -0.06
CA ILE A 29 -1.87 9.58 0.31
C ILE A 29 -1.21 9.15 1.62
N LEU A 30 -2.03 8.91 2.64
CA LEU A 30 -1.60 8.21 3.85
C LEU A 30 -1.59 6.69 3.59
N ILE A 31 -0.42 6.12 3.32
CA ILE A 31 -0.21 4.66 3.33
C ILE A 31 0.65 4.33 4.55
N ILE A 32 0.06 3.68 5.54
CA ILE A 32 0.82 3.14 6.68
C ILE A 32 1.51 1.86 6.20
N ILE A 33 2.79 1.96 5.90
CA ILE A 33 3.65 0.84 5.53
C ILE A 33 4.51 0.49 6.74
N ILE A 34 4.37 -0.75 7.23
CA ILE A 34 5.24 -1.28 8.29
C ILE A 34 6.53 -1.76 7.62
N ILE A 35 7.65 -1.08 7.86
CA ILE A 35 8.97 -1.42 7.32
C ILE A 35 9.72 -2.28 8.33
N ILE A 36 10.13 -3.48 7.94
CA ILE A 36 11.01 -4.37 8.71
C ILE A 36 12.43 -4.22 8.15
N HIS A 37 13.42 -3.91 8.99
CA HIS A 37 14.79 -3.63 8.57
C HIS A 37 15.69 -4.88 8.59
N GLN A 38 16.27 -5.32 7.46
CA GLN A 38 17.49 -6.16 7.49
C GLN A 38 18.27 -6.32 6.17
N SER A 39 19.52 -6.78 6.34
CA SER A 39 20.66 -6.86 5.43
C SER A 39 20.62 -7.99 4.39
N CYS A 40 21.18 -7.70 3.21
CA CYS A 40 21.13 -8.48 1.98
C CYS A 40 22.09 -9.67 1.92
N HIS A 41 21.65 -10.81 1.35
CA HIS A 41 22.44 -11.59 0.39
C HIS A 41 21.49 -12.34 -0.58
N HIS A 42 21.41 -11.85 -1.82
CA HIS A 42 20.93 -12.54 -3.04
C HIS A 42 19.94 -13.71 -2.82
N THR A 43 18.66 -13.43 -2.55
CA THR A 43 17.59 -14.45 -2.60
C THR A 43 16.26 -13.75 -2.90
N THR A 44 15.39 -14.40 -3.69
CA THR A 44 14.00 -13.99 -3.90
C THR A 44 13.30 -13.84 -2.55
N ILE A 45 12.61 -12.72 -2.33
CA ILE A 45 11.81 -12.46 -1.12
C ILE A 45 10.86 -13.64 -0.86
N CYS A 46 10.96 -14.26 0.31
CA CYS A 46 10.24 -15.48 0.64
C CYS A 46 9.84 -15.54 2.13
N CYS A 47 8.59 -15.18 2.43
CA CYS A 47 8.05 -15.23 3.80
C CYS A 47 7.92 -16.63 4.42
N PHE A 48 8.17 -17.70 3.65
CA PHE A 48 8.19 -19.08 4.14
C PHE A 48 9.58 -19.51 4.65
N SER A 49 10.63 -18.77 4.30
CA SER A 49 12.01 -19.08 4.70
C SER A 49 12.35 -18.38 6.00
N ALA A 50 12.75 -19.12 7.04
CA ALA A 50 13.18 -18.55 8.31
C ALA A 50 14.46 -17.69 8.21
N ALA A 51 15.18 -17.78 7.09
CA ALA A 51 16.36 -16.97 6.81
C ALA A 51 16.03 -15.62 6.13
N ASP A 52 14.78 -15.40 5.74
CA ASP A 52 14.36 -14.18 5.05
C ASP A 52 13.84 -13.12 6.04
N VAL A 53 14.11 -11.84 5.76
CA VAL A 53 13.64 -10.71 6.57
C VAL A 53 12.11 -10.60 6.62
N VAL A 54 11.41 -11.09 5.59
CA VAL A 54 9.95 -11.10 5.56
C VAL A 54 9.33 -12.39 6.12
N TYR A 55 10.13 -13.23 6.80
CA TYR A 55 9.65 -14.49 7.38
C TYR A 55 8.46 -14.28 8.30
N MET A 56 7.46 -15.14 8.14
CA MET A 56 6.30 -15.19 9.00
C MET A 56 6.15 -16.61 9.54
N ARG A 57 6.18 -16.75 10.86
CA ARG A 57 6.13 -18.07 11.51
C ARG A 57 4.76 -18.71 11.41
N GLY A 58 3.70 -17.95 11.66
CA GLY A 58 2.33 -18.47 11.71
C GLY A 58 1.77 -18.85 10.34
N ASP A 59 1.29 -20.09 10.20
CA ASP A 59 0.63 -20.54 8.97
C ASP A 59 -0.67 -19.78 8.69
N GLU A 60 -1.45 -19.45 9.71
CA GLU A 60 -2.66 -18.64 9.55
C GLU A 60 -2.34 -17.20 9.13
N GLU A 61 -1.26 -16.62 9.64
CA GLU A 61 -0.81 -15.28 9.24
C GLU A 61 -0.32 -15.28 7.79
N LYS A 62 0.42 -16.32 7.35
CA LYS A 62 0.81 -16.48 5.95
C LYS A 62 -0.39 -16.65 5.03
N LYS A 63 -1.39 -17.45 5.47
CA LYS A 63 -2.66 -17.59 4.75
C LYS A 63 -3.33 -16.22 4.56
N GLU A 64 -3.43 -15.42 5.61
CA GLU A 64 -4.12 -14.13 5.55
C GLU A 64 -3.33 -13.03 4.83
N TYR A 65 -2.03 -12.88 5.14
CA TYR A 65 -1.25 -11.72 4.71
C TYR A 65 -0.49 -11.93 3.40
N VAL A 66 -0.50 -13.14 2.84
CA VAL A 66 0.19 -13.48 1.58
C VAL A 66 -0.75 -14.22 0.62
N LEU A 67 -1.40 -15.29 1.10
CA LEU A 67 -2.15 -16.20 0.22
C LEU A 67 -3.62 -15.82 0.01
N ASN A 68 -4.21 -15.00 0.88
CA ASN A 68 -5.59 -14.55 0.73
C ASN A 68 -5.66 -13.48 -0.37
N ASP A 69 -6.42 -13.73 -1.42
CA ASP A 69 -6.61 -12.82 -2.56
C ASP A 69 -7.91 -12.01 -2.49
N GLY A 70 -8.73 -12.27 -1.47
CA GLY A 70 -9.81 -11.42 -1.02
C GLY A 70 -9.43 -10.63 0.24
N GLY A 71 -10.04 -9.47 0.41
CA GLY A 71 -9.85 -8.65 1.59
C GLY A 71 -11.06 -7.79 1.91
N CYS A 72 -10.93 -7.03 2.98
CA CYS A 72 -11.92 -6.06 3.41
C CYS A 72 -11.21 -4.75 3.77
N ILE A 73 -11.76 -3.63 3.34
CA ILE A 73 -11.26 -2.29 3.69
C ILE A 73 -12.35 -1.57 4.49
N PHE A 74 -11.99 -1.11 5.68
CA PHE A 74 -12.89 -0.38 6.56
C PHE A 74 -12.96 1.09 6.16
N TYR A 75 -14.15 1.69 6.25
CA TYR A 75 -14.38 3.10 5.93
C TYR A 75 -15.53 3.65 6.79
N GLY A 76 -15.85 4.94 6.61
CA GLY A 76 -16.85 5.63 7.42
C GLY A 76 -16.18 6.51 8.46
N SER A 77 -16.74 6.55 9.67
CA SER A 77 -16.21 7.35 10.77
C SER A 77 -15.95 6.48 11.99
N GLN A 78 -15.21 7.00 12.98
CA GLN A 78 -15.02 6.32 14.26
C GLN A 78 -16.34 5.91 14.96
N ASN A 79 -17.43 6.63 14.68
CA ASN A 79 -18.75 6.38 15.26
C ASN A 79 -19.61 5.44 14.40
N GLN A 80 -19.24 5.26 13.13
CA GLN A 80 -20.01 4.46 12.18
C GLN A 80 -19.06 3.83 11.17
N ILE A 81 -18.57 2.63 11.52
CA ILE A 81 -17.60 1.88 10.73
C ILE A 81 -18.36 0.97 9.77
N PHE A 82 -18.02 1.10 8.49
CA PHE A 82 -18.45 0.23 7.41
C PHE A 82 -17.27 -0.55 6.86
N SER A 83 -17.58 -1.52 6.01
CA SER A 83 -16.58 -2.41 5.43
C SER A 83 -16.93 -2.68 3.98
N ARG A 84 -15.93 -2.66 3.10
CA ARG A 84 -16.10 -2.99 1.68
C ARG A 84 -15.20 -4.16 1.31
N PRO A 85 -15.71 -5.22 0.64
CA PRO A 85 -14.87 -6.27 0.10
C PRO A 85 -13.95 -5.70 -0.99
N TRP A 86 -12.71 -6.17 -1.03
CA TRP A 86 -11.72 -5.81 -2.04
C TRP A 86 -11.11 -7.06 -2.64
N ASN A 87 -11.14 -7.17 -3.97
CA ASN A 87 -10.45 -8.23 -4.69
C ASN A 87 -8.98 -7.82 -4.91
N TYR A 88 -8.06 -8.38 -4.11
CA TYR A 88 -6.63 -8.18 -4.34
C TYR A 88 -6.19 -8.91 -5.61
N GLY A 89 -6.57 -10.18 -5.76
CA GLY A 89 -6.36 -10.97 -6.96
C GLY A 89 -4.91 -11.11 -7.40
N GLN A 90 -3.96 -11.20 -6.47
CA GLN A 90 -2.51 -11.24 -6.76
C GLN A 90 -2.06 -12.41 -7.66
N PHE A 91 -2.86 -13.47 -7.75
CA PHE A 91 -2.59 -14.64 -8.60
C PHE A 91 -3.18 -14.54 -10.01
N GLU A 92 -3.99 -13.51 -10.27
CA GLU A 92 -4.59 -13.27 -11.57
C GLU A 92 -3.54 -12.83 -12.60
N LYS A 93 -3.80 -13.10 -13.88
CA LYS A 93 -2.97 -12.54 -14.96
C LYS A 93 -3.44 -11.12 -15.31
N PRO A 94 -2.52 -10.15 -15.56
CA PRO A 94 -1.05 -10.24 -15.53
C PRO A 94 -0.43 -9.59 -14.27
N ILE A 95 -0.91 -9.91 -13.06
CA ILE A 95 -0.60 -9.10 -11.86
C ILE A 95 0.86 -9.17 -11.44
N LEU A 96 1.46 -10.37 -11.42
CA LEU A 96 2.89 -10.52 -11.15
C LEU A 96 3.74 -9.81 -12.21
N ASP A 97 3.39 -9.94 -13.50
CA ASP A 97 4.12 -9.28 -14.59
C ASP A 97 4.02 -7.75 -14.49
N ALA A 98 2.86 -7.22 -14.10
CA ALA A 98 2.65 -5.80 -13.84
C ALA A 98 3.50 -5.31 -12.66
N THR A 99 3.62 -6.12 -11.63
CA THR A 99 4.47 -5.81 -10.47
C THR A 99 5.95 -5.81 -10.83
N LEU A 100 6.41 -6.79 -11.62
CA LEU A 100 7.79 -6.85 -12.10
C LEU A 100 8.12 -5.71 -13.06
N LEU A 101 7.15 -5.26 -13.87
CA LEU A 101 7.27 -4.06 -14.69
C LEU A 101 7.50 -2.82 -13.84
N LEU A 102 6.72 -2.63 -12.76
CA LEU A 102 6.90 -1.49 -11.86
C LEU A 102 8.33 -1.46 -11.32
N LEU A 103 8.86 -2.60 -10.89
CA LEU A 103 10.20 -2.70 -10.32
C LEU A 103 11.32 -2.74 -11.35
N GLN A 104 11.06 -2.48 -12.64
CA GLN A 104 12.07 -2.66 -13.70
C GLN A 104 13.31 -1.77 -13.50
N SER A 105 13.14 -0.55 -12.98
CA SER A 105 14.21 0.40 -12.67
C SER A 105 14.76 0.25 -11.24
N THR A 106 14.17 -0.61 -10.41
CA THR A 106 14.59 -0.81 -9.02
C THR A 106 15.85 -1.67 -8.97
N GLU A 107 16.93 -1.08 -8.45
CA GLU A 107 18.13 -1.81 -8.06
C GLU A 107 17.87 -2.64 -6.80
N ASN A 108 18.61 -3.73 -6.61
CA ASN A 108 18.51 -4.59 -5.42
C ASN A 108 17.08 -5.06 -5.07
N ARG A 109 16.42 -5.74 -6.01
CA ARG A 109 15.04 -6.26 -5.84
C ARG A 109 14.89 -7.37 -4.78
N GLY A 110 16.00 -7.82 -4.19
CA GLY A 110 16.00 -8.75 -3.05
C GLY A 110 15.88 -8.06 -1.69
N ASP A 111 16.04 -6.73 -1.64
CA ASP A 111 15.85 -5.95 -0.41
C ASP A 111 14.38 -5.54 -0.27
N ALA A 112 13.68 -6.20 0.65
CA ALA A 112 12.27 -5.94 0.94
C ALA A 112 12.00 -4.48 1.34
N ILE A 113 12.93 -3.81 2.05
CA ILE A 113 12.77 -2.40 2.43
C ILE A 113 12.76 -1.53 1.18
N ASN A 114 13.75 -1.73 0.31
CA ASN A 114 13.89 -0.96 -0.90
C ASN A 114 12.67 -1.17 -1.82
N VAL A 115 12.29 -2.44 -2.03
CA VAL A 115 11.11 -2.83 -2.82
C VAL A 115 9.84 -2.15 -2.30
N VAL A 116 9.59 -2.21 -0.99
CA VAL A 116 8.42 -1.60 -0.37
C VAL A 116 8.39 -0.09 -0.55
N ARG A 117 9.54 0.59 -0.36
CA ARG A 117 9.64 2.04 -0.57
C ARG A 117 9.40 2.40 -2.03
N THR A 118 9.99 1.66 -2.97
CA THR A 118 9.78 1.90 -4.41
C THR A 118 8.33 1.69 -4.80
N ILE A 119 7.66 0.63 -4.32
CA ILE A 119 6.23 0.40 -4.60
C ILE A 119 5.35 1.52 -4.08
N SER A 120 5.63 2.05 -2.88
CA SER A 120 4.86 3.17 -2.33
C SER A 120 4.90 4.42 -3.19
N ALA A 121 6.04 4.67 -3.85
CA ALA A 121 6.20 5.76 -4.80
C ALA A 121 5.52 5.42 -6.13
N LEU A 122 5.81 4.26 -6.70
CA LEU A 122 5.39 3.89 -8.06
C LEU A 122 3.89 3.56 -8.20
N VAL A 123 3.17 3.27 -7.12
CA VAL A 123 1.71 3.15 -7.22
C VAL A 123 1.08 4.54 -7.37
N ASN A 124 1.70 5.59 -6.84
CA ASN A 124 1.25 6.97 -7.01
C ASN A 124 1.84 7.61 -8.29
N ALA A 125 1.00 8.14 -9.16
CA ALA A 125 1.44 8.71 -10.42
C ALA A 125 1.88 10.19 -10.37
N THR A 126 1.83 10.85 -9.20
CA THR A 126 2.07 12.31 -9.12
C THR A 126 3.50 12.72 -9.49
N ASP A 127 4.50 11.85 -9.25
CA ASP A 127 5.92 12.23 -9.39
C ASP A 127 6.68 11.40 -10.46
N GLU A 128 6.35 10.11 -10.66
CA GLU A 128 7.18 9.18 -11.46
C GLU A 128 6.42 8.35 -12.52
N GLY A 129 5.21 8.74 -12.93
CA GLY A 129 4.45 7.98 -13.95
C GLY A 129 3.96 6.62 -13.44
N GLY A 130 3.52 6.60 -12.18
CA GLY A 130 3.03 5.43 -11.46
C GLY A 130 1.67 4.86 -11.91
N VAL A 131 1.14 3.91 -11.13
CA VAL A 131 -0.06 3.13 -11.49
C VAL A 131 -1.34 3.96 -11.50
N LEU A 132 -1.57 4.79 -10.48
CA LEU A 132 -2.85 5.45 -10.23
C LEU A 132 -2.70 6.96 -10.09
N ILE A 133 -3.62 7.70 -10.69
CA ILE A 133 -3.78 9.15 -10.49
C ILE A 133 -4.84 9.37 -9.40
N GLY A 134 -4.48 10.14 -8.36
CA GLY A 134 -5.39 10.50 -7.27
C GLY A 134 -6.38 11.60 -7.68
N ASN A 135 -7.63 11.52 -7.20
CA ASN A 135 -8.61 12.61 -7.33
C ASN A 135 -9.63 12.59 -6.17
N TRP A 136 -9.62 13.67 -5.38
CA TRP A 136 -10.52 13.90 -4.23
C TRP A 136 -11.62 14.93 -4.53
N GLY A 137 -11.69 15.42 -5.77
CA GLY A 137 -12.79 16.26 -6.23
C GLY A 137 -14.07 15.46 -6.52
N SER A 138 -15.08 16.15 -7.04
CA SER A 138 -16.39 15.58 -7.36
C SER A 138 -16.56 15.13 -8.82
N THR A 139 -15.59 15.44 -9.70
CA THR A 139 -15.71 15.24 -11.16
C THR A 139 -14.68 14.23 -11.65
N PHE A 140 -15.15 13.24 -12.42
CA PHE A 140 -14.35 12.11 -12.93
C PHE A 140 -14.57 11.88 -14.44
N SER A 141 -14.83 12.94 -15.22
CA SER A 141 -15.31 12.86 -16.61
C SER A 141 -14.40 12.11 -17.59
N ASP A 142 -13.10 12.07 -17.32
CA ASP A 142 -12.06 11.43 -18.14
C ASP A 142 -11.47 10.18 -17.46
N GLY A 143 -12.14 9.65 -16.44
CA GLY A 143 -11.68 8.49 -15.69
C GLY A 143 -12.82 7.71 -15.04
N ILE A 144 -12.47 6.84 -14.10
CA ILE A 144 -13.41 6.07 -13.30
C ILE A 144 -13.46 6.66 -11.90
N SER A 145 -14.67 6.84 -11.37
CA SER A 145 -14.85 7.26 -9.98
C SER A 145 -14.15 6.29 -9.04
N PRO A 146 -13.35 6.76 -8.06
CA PRO A 146 -12.69 5.90 -7.07
C PRO A 146 -13.65 4.94 -6.36
N MET A 147 -14.92 5.32 -6.23
CA MET A 147 -15.97 4.53 -5.60
C MET A 147 -16.39 3.29 -6.40
N ALA A 148 -16.18 3.28 -7.72
CA ALA A 148 -16.56 2.17 -8.60
C ALA A 148 -15.59 0.99 -8.55
N TRP A 149 -14.37 1.19 -8.04
CA TRP A 149 -13.40 0.10 -7.90
C TRP A 149 -13.80 -0.86 -6.77
N ASN A 150 -13.70 -2.15 -7.08
CA ASN A 150 -13.94 -3.27 -6.16
C ASN A 150 -12.72 -4.19 -6.04
N GLY A 151 -11.58 -3.81 -6.62
CA GLY A 151 -10.37 -4.64 -6.63
C GLY A 151 -9.23 -4.03 -7.44
N SER A 152 -8.05 -4.61 -7.26
CA SER A 152 -6.80 -4.17 -7.88
C SER A 152 -6.59 -4.72 -9.28
N VAL A 153 -7.25 -5.84 -9.61
CA VAL A 153 -7.00 -6.61 -10.84
C VAL A 153 -7.24 -5.79 -12.10
N GLU A 154 -8.38 -5.09 -12.18
CA GLU A 154 -8.71 -4.29 -13.36
C GLU A 154 -7.76 -3.09 -13.52
N ILE A 155 -7.39 -2.45 -12.41
CA ILE A 155 -6.46 -1.32 -12.36
C ILE A 155 -5.09 -1.74 -12.90
N LEU A 156 -4.49 -2.77 -12.31
CA LEU A 156 -3.16 -3.25 -12.69
C LEU A 156 -3.15 -3.83 -14.10
N ARG A 157 -4.23 -4.48 -14.54
CA ARG A 157 -4.37 -4.96 -15.93
C ARG A 157 -4.44 -3.79 -16.92
N LYS A 158 -5.20 -2.73 -16.62
CA LYS A 158 -5.26 -1.52 -17.44
C LYS A 158 -3.87 -0.88 -17.55
N PHE A 159 -3.22 -0.63 -16.41
CA PHE A 159 -1.87 -0.09 -16.36
C PHE A 159 -0.87 -0.93 -17.16
N TYR A 160 -0.88 -2.26 -16.99
CA TYR A 160 0.02 -3.16 -17.72
C TYR A 160 -0.21 -3.09 -19.23
N LYS A 161 -1.47 -3.03 -19.66
CA LYS A 161 -1.81 -3.01 -21.09
C LYS A 161 -1.47 -1.68 -21.75
N THR A 162 -1.75 -0.56 -21.09
CA THR A 162 -1.63 0.79 -21.69
C THR A 162 -0.28 1.43 -21.44
N ARG A 163 0.46 0.98 -20.41
CA ARG A 163 1.65 1.64 -19.85
C ARG A 163 1.37 3.08 -19.39
N ASN A 164 0.10 3.42 -19.17
CA ASN A 164 -0.36 4.73 -18.72
C ASN A 164 -1.02 4.60 -17.36
N SER A 165 -0.88 5.64 -16.53
CA SER A 165 -1.53 5.72 -15.24
C SER A 165 -3.06 5.65 -15.36
N VAL A 166 -3.70 5.00 -14.39
CA VAL A 166 -5.14 4.77 -14.34
C VAL A 166 -5.80 5.86 -13.52
N LYS A 167 -6.87 6.45 -14.06
CA LYS A 167 -7.71 7.45 -13.41
C LYS A 167 -9.00 6.79 -12.90
N TYR A 168 -9.43 6.95 -11.65
CA TYR A 168 -8.82 7.65 -10.52
C TYR A 168 -8.78 6.76 -9.27
N GLY A 169 -7.92 7.12 -8.32
CA GLY A 169 -7.85 6.50 -6.99
C GLY A 169 -8.07 7.49 -5.85
N GLN A 170 -8.48 6.95 -4.71
CA GLN A 170 -8.39 7.59 -3.38
C GLN A 170 -7.70 6.61 -2.43
N CYS A 171 -7.46 7.01 -1.17
CA CYS A 171 -6.60 6.30 -0.23
C CYS A 171 -6.84 4.78 -0.16
N TRP A 172 -8.09 4.30 -0.12
CA TRP A 172 -8.39 2.87 -0.08
C TRP A 172 -8.05 2.14 -1.39
N VAL A 173 -8.17 2.81 -2.53
CA VAL A 173 -7.80 2.26 -3.85
C VAL A 173 -6.29 2.08 -3.91
N PHE A 174 -5.53 3.09 -3.47
CA PHE A 174 -4.07 3.00 -3.37
C PHE A 174 -3.63 1.88 -2.42
N ALA A 175 -4.22 1.80 -1.23
CA ALA A 175 -3.92 0.76 -0.24
C ALA A 175 -4.22 -0.65 -0.79
N GLY A 176 -5.34 -0.80 -1.50
CA GLY A 176 -5.70 -2.05 -2.17
C GLY A 176 -4.67 -2.48 -3.22
N VAL A 177 -4.25 -1.56 -4.08
CA VAL A 177 -3.24 -1.84 -5.12
C VAL A 177 -1.88 -2.15 -4.52
N VAL A 178 -1.40 -1.36 -3.55
CA VAL A 178 -0.13 -1.63 -2.86
C VAL A 178 -0.14 -3.01 -2.20
N THR A 179 -1.24 -3.38 -1.54
CA THR A 179 -1.38 -4.69 -0.90
C THR A 179 -1.30 -5.82 -1.93
N THR A 180 -1.99 -5.69 -3.07
CA THR A 180 -1.90 -6.66 -4.17
C THR A 180 -0.47 -6.82 -4.69
N VAL A 181 0.21 -5.71 -4.98
CA VAL A 181 1.57 -5.71 -5.53
C VAL A 181 2.54 -6.39 -4.54
N LEU A 182 2.50 -6.01 -3.25
CA LEU A 182 3.35 -6.60 -2.22
C LEU A 182 3.07 -8.10 -2.00
N ARG A 183 1.81 -8.51 -1.91
CA ARG A 183 1.43 -9.93 -1.77
C ARG A 183 1.87 -10.75 -2.98
N SER A 184 1.82 -10.19 -4.19
CA SER A 184 2.30 -10.88 -5.41
C SER A 184 3.81 -11.15 -5.40
N LEU A 185 4.59 -10.38 -4.63
CA LEU A 185 6.03 -10.56 -4.42
C LEU A 185 6.37 -11.47 -3.23
N GLY A 186 5.36 -11.98 -2.52
CA GLY A 186 5.56 -12.78 -1.31
C GLY A 186 5.85 -11.96 -0.05
N ILE A 187 5.68 -10.63 -0.10
CA ILE A 187 5.80 -9.75 1.07
C ILE A 187 4.46 -9.75 1.82
N PRO A 188 4.41 -10.18 3.10
CA PRO A 188 3.19 -10.13 3.88
C PRO A 188 2.69 -8.69 4.04
N CYS A 189 1.42 -8.45 3.70
CA CYS A 189 0.84 -7.11 3.70
C CYS A 189 -0.65 -7.13 4.07
N ARG A 190 -1.16 -6.04 4.65
CA ARG A 190 -2.58 -5.82 4.96
C ARG A 190 -2.94 -4.34 4.84
N THR A 191 -4.18 -4.05 4.51
CA THR A 191 -4.73 -2.69 4.54
C THR A 191 -5.07 -2.28 5.98
N ILE A 192 -4.87 -1.00 6.28
CA ILE A 192 -5.20 -0.38 7.58
C ILE A 192 -6.04 0.86 7.32
N SER A 193 -7.10 1.03 8.11
CA SER A 193 -7.92 2.24 8.10
C SER A 193 -7.72 2.99 9.40
N ASN A 194 -7.36 4.27 9.28
CA ASN A 194 -7.27 5.20 10.40
C ASN A 194 -8.44 6.18 10.32
N PHE A 195 -9.21 6.32 11.40
CA PHE A 195 -10.33 7.26 11.46
C PHE A 195 -9.88 8.54 12.16
N SER A 196 -10.37 9.69 11.69
CA SER A 196 -9.91 11.00 12.17
C SER A 196 -8.42 11.17 11.94
N SER A 197 -8.00 10.89 10.70
CA SER A 197 -6.60 10.87 10.33
C SER A 197 -6.09 12.27 10.03
N ALA A 198 -5.25 12.77 10.92
CA ALA A 198 -4.51 14.01 10.75
C ALA A 198 -3.66 13.99 9.46
N HIS A 199 -3.81 15.03 8.65
CA HIS A 199 -3.00 15.33 7.47
C HIS A 199 -2.35 16.70 7.69
N ASP A 200 -1.21 16.65 8.39
CA ASP A 200 -0.31 17.76 8.67
C ASP A 200 0.49 18.10 7.41
N THR A 201 0.43 19.37 7.00
CA THR A 201 1.08 19.89 5.80
C THR A 201 2.37 20.66 6.07
N ASP A 202 2.67 21.04 7.31
CA ASP A 202 3.82 21.87 7.69
C ASP A 202 4.84 21.15 8.60
N LYS A 203 4.54 19.90 9.00
CA LYS A 203 5.37 18.98 9.80
C LYS A 203 5.55 19.43 11.25
N ASN A 204 4.60 20.18 11.79
CA ASN A 204 4.64 20.66 13.18
C ASN A 204 4.01 19.68 14.19
N VAL A 205 3.43 18.55 13.73
CA VAL A 205 2.76 17.52 14.55
C VAL A 205 1.49 18.05 15.25
N THR A 206 0.98 19.20 14.82
CA THR A 206 -0.32 19.76 15.19
C THR A 206 -1.23 19.81 13.97
N ILE A 207 -2.51 20.11 14.19
CA ILE A 207 -3.48 20.35 13.11
C ILE A 207 -4.12 21.70 13.41
N ASP A 208 -3.84 22.68 12.56
CA ASP A 208 -4.22 24.06 12.79
C ASP A 208 -5.43 24.45 11.94
N THR A 209 -6.50 24.91 12.61
CA THR A 209 -7.70 25.45 11.95
C THR A 209 -7.89 26.90 12.34
N PHE A 210 -7.80 27.78 11.35
CA PHE A 210 -8.01 29.21 11.52
C PHE A 210 -9.47 29.55 11.24
N VAL A 211 -10.09 30.30 12.16
CA VAL A 211 -11.48 30.74 12.02
C VAL A 211 -11.58 32.26 12.11
N ASP A 212 -12.57 32.85 11.45
CA ASP A 212 -12.89 34.27 11.58
C ASP A 212 -13.70 34.56 12.86
N GLU A 213 -14.02 35.84 13.10
CA GLU A 213 -14.84 36.29 14.25
C GLU A 213 -16.26 35.70 14.26
N SER A 214 -16.73 35.19 13.12
CA SER A 214 -18.03 34.54 12.95
C SER A 214 -17.93 33.01 13.03
N PHE A 215 -16.77 32.47 13.42
CA PHE A 215 -16.46 31.04 13.49
C PHE A 215 -16.48 30.30 12.13
N ASN A 216 -16.35 31.02 11.01
CA ASN A 216 -16.18 30.37 9.71
C ASN A 216 -14.71 29.99 9.51
N VAL A 217 -14.47 28.80 8.95
CA VAL A 217 -13.12 28.32 8.64
C VAL A 217 -12.50 29.13 7.51
N LEU A 218 -11.29 29.65 7.75
CA LEU A 218 -10.47 30.35 6.78
C LEU A 218 -9.65 29.33 5.98
N ASN A 219 -10.25 28.78 4.93
CA ASN A 219 -9.64 27.74 4.08
C ASN A 219 -8.30 28.16 3.45
N SER A 220 -8.04 29.46 3.26
CA SER A 220 -6.76 29.94 2.73
C SER A 220 -5.61 29.87 3.73
N LEU A 221 -5.90 29.76 5.02
CA LEU A 221 -4.91 29.67 6.11
C LEU A 221 -4.86 28.26 6.72
N SER A 222 -5.92 27.46 6.56
CA SER A 222 -6.05 26.11 7.13
C SER A 222 -5.73 25.06 6.06
N SER A 223 -4.45 24.81 5.79
CA SER A 223 -4.00 23.79 4.84
C SER A 223 -4.04 22.37 5.41
N ASP A 224 -3.96 22.24 6.73
CA ASP A 224 -4.11 20.96 7.42
C ASP A 224 -5.54 20.46 7.35
N SER A 225 -5.70 19.14 7.43
CA SER A 225 -7.02 18.51 7.39
C SER A 225 -7.08 17.26 8.27
N ILE A 226 -8.31 16.87 8.61
CA ILE A 226 -8.61 15.61 9.28
C ILE A 226 -9.52 14.82 8.35
N TRP A 227 -9.09 13.61 7.99
CA TRP A 227 -9.80 12.69 7.12
C TRP A 227 -10.61 11.64 7.89
#